data_AF-A0A7S1KAH4-F1
#
_entry.id   AF-A0A7S1KAH4-F1
#
_cell.length_a   1.000
_cell.length_b   1.000
_cell.length_c   1.000
_cell.angle_alpha   90.00
_cell.angle_beta   90.00
_cell.angle_gamma   90.00
#
_symmetry.space_group_name_H-M   'P 1'
#
loop_
_entity.id
_entity.type
_entity.pdbx_description
1 polymer ?
#
loop_
_entity_poly.entity_id
_entity_poly.type
_entity_poly.pdbx_seq_one_letter_code
_entity_poly.pdbx_strand_id
1 'polypeptide(L)'
;VRMRKSAGSSGPVATKVLILLPTRELALQCHEMLQSLAKYTPITSVLVAGGFNQKAQAATLRHQPDMVVATPGRILDLLLNSPSTHMELLEIVILDEADRLLELGFKEECLAVLRHCSRGRQ
;
A
#
# COMPACT_ATOMS: atom_id res chain seq x y z
N VAL A 1 -11.03 -21.08 -0.53
CA VAL A 1 -9.67 -20.69 -0.11
C VAL A 1 -8.72 -20.95 -1.26
N ARG A 2 -8.31 -19.93 -2.01
CA ARG A 2 -7.45 -20.09 -3.19
C ARG A 2 -6.00 -20.19 -2.70
N MET A 3 -5.44 -21.40 -2.70
CA MET A 3 -4.06 -21.65 -2.27
C MET A 3 -3.09 -20.99 -3.27
N ARG A 4 -2.22 -20.10 -2.78
CA ARG A 4 -1.10 -19.51 -3.54
C ARG A 4 -0.12 -20.63 -3.89
N LYS A 5 0.01 -21.00 -5.16
CA LYS A 5 1.20 -21.74 -5.64
C LYS A 5 2.34 -20.72 -5.72
N SER A 6 3.38 -20.92 -4.92
CA SER A 6 4.57 -20.07 -4.89
C SER A 6 5.29 -20.11 -6.24
N ALA A 7 5.15 -19.05 -7.03
CA ALA A 7 6.05 -18.80 -8.14
C ALA A 7 7.36 -18.24 -7.56
N GLY A 8 8.37 -19.11 -7.40
CA GLY A 8 9.78 -18.75 -7.56
C GLY A 8 10.47 -17.82 -6.54
N SER A 9 9.87 -17.41 -5.42
CA SER A 9 10.61 -16.72 -4.36
C SER A 9 10.39 -17.39 -3.00
N SER A 10 11.46 -17.93 -2.42
CA SER A 10 11.50 -18.52 -1.07
C SER A 10 11.58 -17.45 0.02
N GLY A 11 10.93 -16.31 -0.18
CA GLY A 11 10.89 -15.20 0.77
C GLY A 11 9.64 -15.28 1.65
N PRO A 12 9.65 -14.66 2.84
CA PRO A 12 8.44 -14.49 3.63
C PRO A 12 7.36 -13.78 2.81
N VAL A 13 6.11 -14.22 2.95
CA VAL A 13 4.96 -13.50 2.38
C VAL A 13 4.93 -12.13 3.03
N ALA A 14 4.96 -11.06 2.24
CA ALA A 14 4.98 -9.70 2.73
C ALA A 14 4.56 -8.70 1.65
N THR A 15 4.09 -7.52 2.06
CA THR A 15 3.86 -6.39 1.15
C THR A 15 5.19 -5.78 0.73
N LYS A 16 5.44 -5.74 -0.59
CA LYS A 16 6.72 -5.29 -1.15
C LYS A 16 6.65 -3.88 -1.74
N VAL A 17 5.49 -3.46 -2.23
CA VAL A 17 5.31 -2.17 -2.92
C VAL A 17 4.23 -1.34 -2.25
N LEU A 18 4.52 -0.06 -2.02
CA LEU A 18 3.54 0.96 -1.62
C LEU A 18 3.52 2.08 -2.65
N ILE A 19 2.34 2.40 -3.16
CA ILE A 19 2.10 3.51 -4.09
C ILE A 19 1.26 4.56 -3.34
N LEU A 20 1.81 5.75 -3.14
CA LEU A 20 1.13 6.87 -2.49
C LEU A 20 0.62 7.84 -3.55
N LEU A 21 -0.68 8.12 -3.51
CA LEU A 21 -1.35 9.11 -4.38
C LEU A 21 -2.04 10.19 -3.55
N PRO A 22 -2.15 11.42 -4.06
CA PRO A 22 -2.65 12.56 -3.29
C PRO A 22 -4.16 12.50 -3.02
N THR A 23 -4.94 11.85 -3.87
CA THR A 23 -6.40 11.79 -3.75
C THR A 23 -6.92 10.37 -3.80
N ARG A 24 -8.13 10.17 -3.25
CA ARG A 24 -8.80 8.88 -3.27
C ARG A 24 -9.16 8.47 -4.70
N GLU A 25 -9.58 9.43 -5.50
CA GLU A 25 -10.04 9.24 -6.88
C GLU A 25 -8.88 8.73 -7.75
N LEU A 26 -7.70 9.35 -7.63
CA LEU A 26 -6.49 8.88 -8.30
C LEU A 26 -6.06 7.50 -7.78
N ALA A 27 -6.11 7.28 -6.46
CA ALA A 27 -5.77 5.99 -5.89
C ALA A 27 -6.69 4.85 -6.38
N LEU A 28 -7.99 5.12 -6.52
CA LEU A 28 -8.95 4.17 -7.07
C LEU A 28 -8.61 3.84 -8.53
N GLN A 29 -8.38 4.85 -9.36
CA GLN A 29 -8.03 4.67 -10.78
C GLN A 29 -6.73 3.87 -10.95
N CYS A 30 -5.70 4.20 -10.17
CA CYS A 30 -4.44 3.46 -10.16
C CYS A 30 -4.65 1.99 -9.75
N HIS A 31 -5.46 1.74 -8.72
CA HIS A 31 -5.77 0.39 -8.27
C HIS A 31 -6.53 -0.44 -9.32
N GLU A 32 -7.51 0.16 -10.01
CA GLU A 32 -8.26 -0.51 -11.09
C GLU A 32 -7.36 -0.85 -12.28
N MET A 33 -6.46 0.05 -12.65
CA MET A 33 -5.44 -0.22 -13.67
C MET A 33 -4.54 -1.39 -13.23
N LEU A 34 -4.05 -1.36 -11.99
CA LEU A 34 -3.18 -2.40 -11.44
C LEU A 34 -3.87 -3.78 -11.42
N GLN A 35 -5.14 -3.83 -11.04
CA GLN A 35 -5.95 -5.06 -11.07
C GLN A 35 -6.12 -5.59 -12.50
N SER A 36 -6.33 -4.70 -13.47
CA SER A 36 -6.44 -5.06 -14.88
C SER A 36 -5.14 -5.66 -15.42
N LEU A 37 -3.99 -5.09 -15.06
CA LEU A 37 -2.67 -5.60 -15.43
C LEU A 37 -2.34 -6.93 -14.72
N ALA A 38 -2.70 -7.05 -13.44
CA ALA A 38 -2.40 -8.23 -12.63
C ALA A 38 -3.38 -9.41 -12.85
N LYS A 39 -4.44 -9.24 -13.65
CA LYS A 39 -5.56 -10.18 -13.83
C LYS A 39 -5.15 -11.64 -14.08
N TYR A 40 -4.05 -11.86 -14.80
CA TYR A 40 -3.55 -13.19 -15.16
C TYR A 40 -2.28 -13.59 -14.41
N THR A 41 -2.03 -12.95 -13.27
CA THR A 41 -0.84 -13.16 -12.43
C THR A 41 -1.26 -13.54 -11.00
N PRO A 42 -0.37 -14.09 -10.17
CA PRO A 42 -0.64 -14.30 -8.76
C PRO A 42 -0.50 -13.01 -7.91
N ILE A 43 -0.14 -11.88 -8.53
CA ILE A 43 0.08 -10.60 -7.84
C ILE A 43 -1.25 -10.08 -7.29
N THR A 44 -1.23 -9.72 -6.03
CA THR A 44 -2.36 -9.16 -5.30
C THR A 44 -2.10 -7.70 -4.97
N SER A 45 -3.15 -6.89 -5.04
CA SER A 45 -3.10 -5.51 -4.60
C SER A 45 -4.35 -5.12 -3.84
N VAL A 46 -4.25 -4.08 -3.01
CA VAL A 46 -5.40 -3.51 -2.29
C VAL A 46 -5.37 -1.98 -2.34
N LEU A 47 -6.55 -1.38 -2.22
CA LEU A 47 -6.72 0.07 -2.05
C LEU A 47 -6.88 0.45 -0.58
N VAL A 48 -6.12 1.45 -0.14
CA VAL A 48 -6.16 2.01 1.21
C VAL A 48 -6.37 3.52 1.17
N ALA A 49 -7.61 3.98 1.33
CA ALA A 49 -7.94 5.40 1.21
C ALA A 49 -9.02 5.87 2.20
N GLY A 50 -9.10 7.18 2.37
CA GLY A 50 -10.13 7.85 3.14
C GLY A 50 -11.55 7.55 2.64
N GLY A 51 -12.55 7.67 3.52
CA GLY A 51 -13.96 7.44 3.17
C GLY A 51 -14.40 5.97 3.09
N PHE A 52 -13.47 5.01 3.20
CA PHE A 52 -13.80 3.58 3.31
C PHE A 52 -13.72 3.09 4.77
N ASN A 53 -14.33 1.95 5.07
CA ASN A 53 -14.31 1.35 6.41
C ASN A 53 -12.88 0.98 6.84
N GLN A 54 -12.42 1.51 7.98
CA GLN A 54 -11.06 1.33 8.48
C GLN A 54 -10.78 -0.12 8.92
N LYS A 55 -11.71 -0.76 9.61
CA LYS A 55 -11.56 -2.16 10.06
C LYS A 55 -11.48 -3.14 8.89
N ALA A 56 -12.26 -2.89 7.84
CA ALA A 56 -12.19 -3.68 6.61
C ALA A 56 -10.82 -3.53 5.93
N GLN A 57 -10.29 -2.31 5.84
CA GLN A 57 -8.95 -2.06 5.28
C GLN A 57 -7.83 -2.70 6.09
N ALA A 58 -7.89 -2.61 7.42
CA ALA A 58 -6.96 -3.31 8.29
C ALA A 58 -7.04 -4.84 8.08
N ALA A 59 -8.25 -5.38 7.89
CA ALA A 59 -8.44 -6.80 7.61
C ALA A 59 -7.83 -7.22 6.26
N THR A 60 -7.96 -6.42 5.19
CA THR A 60 -7.31 -6.70 3.91
C THR A 60 -5.79 -6.62 3.99
N LEU A 61 -5.23 -5.65 4.72
CA LEU A 61 -3.78 -5.53 4.90
C LEU A 61 -3.17 -6.71 5.66
N ARG A 62 -3.89 -7.31 6.61
CA ARG A 62 -3.45 -8.53 7.31
C ARG A 62 -3.20 -9.73 6.38
N HIS A 63 -3.81 -9.74 5.19
CA HIS A 63 -3.56 -10.77 4.19
C HIS A 63 -2.24 -10.58 3.42
N GLN A 64 -1.48 -9.52 3.72
CA GLN A 64 -0.17 -9.23 3.14
C GLN A 64 -0.23 -9.25 1.60
N PRO A 65 -0.99 -8.31 1.00
CA PRO A 65 -1.03 -8.16 -0.45
C PRO A 65 0.35 -7.75 -0.96
N ASP A 66 0.70 -8.16 -2.18
CA ASP A 66 2.01 -7.87 -2.76
C ASP A 66 2.22 -6.36 -2.93
N MET A 67 1.15 -5.64 -3.26
CA MET A 67 1.15 -4.20 -3.51
C MET A 67 0.01 -3.49 -2.75
N VAL A 68 0.28 -2.26 -2.30
CA VAL A 68 -0.72 -1.39 -1.67
C VAL A 68 -0.77 -0.06 -2.42
N VAL A 69 -1.96 0.34 -2.86
CA VAL A 69 -2.23 1.66 -3.42
C VAL A 69 -2.94 2.47 -2.34
N ALA A 70 -2.41 3.62 -1.94
CA ALA A 70 -2.92 4.33 -0.77
C ALA A 70 -2.87 5.85 -0.85
N THR A 71 -3.69 6.50 -0.02
CA THR A 71 -3.51 7.91 0.33
C THR A 71 -2.70 8.05 1.64
N PRO A 72 -1.79 9.03 1.77
CA PRO A 72 -0.84 9.12 2.90
C PRO A 72 -1.50 9.08 4.27
N GLY A 73 -2.54 9.91 4.46
CA GLY A 73 -3.22 10.00 5.76
C GLY A 73 -3.87 8.69 6.20
N ARG A 74 -4.47 7.92 5.28
CA ARG A 74 -5.15 6.66 5.65
C ARG A 74 -4.16 5.54 5.95
N ILE A 75 -3.11 5.38 5.14
CA ILE A 75 -2.12 4.33 5.42
C ILE A 75 -1.35 4.63 6.71
N LEU A 76 -1.04 5.89 6.99
CA LEU A 76 -0.41 6.27 8.25
C LEU A 76 -1.31 5.96 9.45
N ASP A 77 -2.59 6.32 9.37
CA ASP A 77 -3.57 6.00 10.42
C ASP A 77 -3.64 4.49 10.69
N LEU A 78 -3.66 3.66 9.64
CA LEU A 78 -3.63 2.20 9.81
C LEU A 78 -2.31 1.70 10.42
N LEU A 79 -1.17 2.25 10.01
CA LEU A 79 0.14 1.87 10.57
C LEU A 79 0.26 2.22 12.06
N LEU A 80 -0.30 3.35 12.49
CA LEU A 80 -0.23 3.81 13.87
C LEU A 80 -1.26 3.13 14.77
N ASN A 81 -2.47 2.89 14.26
CA ASN A 81 -3.62 2.50 15.08
C ASN A 81 -4.06 1.04 14.88
N SER A 82 -3.52 0.32 13.89
CA SER A 82 -3.85 -1.09 13.64
C SER A 82 -2.64 -2.00 13.89
N PRO A 83 -2.54 -2.66 15.06
CA PRO A 83 -1.35 -3.40 15.51
C PRO A 83 -1.03 -4.67 14.69
N SER A 84 -1.78 -4.93 13.62
CA SER A 84 -1.59 -6.06 12.71
C SER A 84 -1.25 -5.63 11.29
N THR A 85 -1.04 -4.33 11.09
CA THR A 85 -0.60 -3.75 9.81
C THR A 85 0.88 -3.43 9.91
N HIS A 86 1.70 -4.18 9.18
CA HIS A 86 3.15 -4.01 9.17
C HIS A 86 3.64 -3.84 7.72
N MET A 87 4.58 -2.91 7.52
CA MET A 87 5.19 -2.59 6.21
C MET A 87 6.72 -2.66 6.31
N GLU A 88 7.23 -3.54 7.18
CA GLU A 88 8.66 -3.62 7.52
C GLU A 88 9.51 -4.22 6.38
N LEU A 89 8.90 -5.03 5.52
CA LEU A 89 9.55 -5.72 4.40
C LEU A 89 9.29 -5.03 3.05
N LEU A 90 8.93 -3.75 3.09
CA LEU A 90 8.65 -2.97 1.91
C LEU A 90 9.96 -2.65 1.17
N GLU A 91 9.99 -2.95 -0.13
CA GLU A 91 11.16 -2.83 -1.00
C GLU A 91 11.09 -1.57 -1.88
N ILE A 92 9.89 -1.11 -2.25
CA ILE A 92 9.68 0.01 -3.18
C ILE A 92 8.57 0.92 -2.67
N VAL A 93 8.84 2.23 -2.56
CA VAL A 93 7.83 3.26 -2.33
C VAL A 93 7.74 4.19 -3.54
N ILE A 94 6.55 4.31 -4.12
CA ILE A 94 6.26 5.23 -5.22
C ILE A 94 5.45 6.40 -4.68
N LEU A 95 5.93 7.63 -4.92
CA LEU A 95 5.18 8.85 -4.67
C LEU A 95 4.69 9.37 -6.02
N ASP A 96 3.41 9.20 -6.31
CA ASP A 96 2.80 9.73 -7.53
C ASP A 96 2.26 11.15 -7.27
N GLU A 97 2.40 12.05 -8.25
CA GLU A 97 2.11 13.49 -8.10
C GLU A 97 2.71 14.09 -6.82
N ALA A 98 4.03 13.92 -6.64
CA ALA A 98 4.74 14.31 -5.41
C ALA A 98 4.63 15.80 -5.09
N ASP A 99 4.60 16.66 -6.09
CA ASP A 99 4.31 18.09 -5.94
C ASP A 99 2.91 18.31 -5.34
N ARG A 100 1.89 17.63 -5.87
CA ARG A 100 0.52 17.72 -5.37
C ARG A 100 0.39 17.18 -3.95
N LEU A 101 1.11 16.10 -3.62
CA LEU A 101 1.21 15.59 -2.25
C LEU A 101 1.71 16.68 -1.29
N LEU A 102 2.73 17.45 -1.70
CA LEU A 102 3.26 18.55 -0.88
C LEU A 102 2.29 19.74 -0.80
N GLU A 103 1.64 20.12 -1.90
CA GLU A 103 0.65 21.20 -1.94
C GLU A 103 -0.54 20.95 -1.01
N LEU A 104 -0.99 19.69 -0.92
CA LEU A 104 -2.08 19.27 -0.04
C LEU A 104 -1.64 19.07 1.42
N GLY A 105 -0.36 19.30 1.73
CA GLY A 105 0.17 19.24 3.08
C GLY A 105 0.60 17.85 3.55
N PHE A 106 0.63 16.83 2.67
CA PHE A 106 0.94 15.44 3.05
C PHE A 106 2.43 15.17 3.31
N LYS A 107 3.27 16.19 3.37
CA LYS A 107 4.72 16.04 3.56
C LYS A 107 5.02 15.23 4.82
N GLU A 108 4.43 15.59 5.94
CA GLU A 108 4.72 14.94 7.22
C GLU A 108 4.19 13.52 7.28
N GLU A 109 3.04 13.26 6.67
CA GLU A 109 2.46 11.93 6.55
C GLU A 109 3.31 11.02 5.68
N CYS A 110 3.75 11.50 4.51
CA CYS A 110 4.66 10.75 3.64
C CYS A 110 5.97 10.42 4.37
N LEU A 111 6.58 11.41 5.03
CA LEU A 111 7.80 11.19 5.82
C LEU A 111 7.56 10.22 6.97
N ALA A 112 6.41 10.27 7.64
CA ALA A 112 6.06 9.33 8.69
C ALA A 112 5.90 7.91 8.16
N VAL A 113 5.19 7.71 7.05
CA VAL A 113 5.08 6.40 6.38
C VAL A 113 6.46 5.85 6.03
N LEU A 114 7.31 6.68 5.42
CA LEU A 114 8.69 6.33 5.07
C LEU A 114 9.55 5.92 6.28
N ARG A 115 9.29 6.45 7.48
CA ARG A 115 9.96 6.03 8.72
C ARG A 115 9.51 4.64 9.21
N HIS A 116 8.30 4.20 8.84
CA HIS A 116 7.79 2.87 9.17
C HIS A 116 8.21 1.80 8.14
N CYS A 117 8.79 2.19 7.01
CA CYS A 117 9.27 1.29 5.97
C CYS A 117 10.77 0.97 6.12
N SER A 118 11.21 -0.14 5.52
CA SER A 118 12.61 -0.58 5.53
C SER A 118 13.58 0.50 4.99
N ARG A 119 14.77 0.63 5.58
CA ARG A 119 15.78 1.64 5.16
C ARG A 119 16.47 1.32 3.82
N GLY A 120 16.39 0.07 3.37
CA GLY A 120 16.99 -0.40 2.11
C GLY A 120 16.06 -0.36 0.91
N ARG A 121 14.90 0.31 1.04
CA ARG A 121 13.94 0.50 -0.05
C ARG A 121 14.51 1.40 -1.15
N GLN A 122 14.10 1.14 -2.39
CA GLN A 122 14.32 2.02 -3.54
C GLN A 122 13.31 3.18 -3.53
#